data_AF-A0A7D9D842-F1
#
_entry.id   AF-A0A7D9D842-F1
#
_cell.length_a   1.000
_cell.length_b   1.000
_cell.length_c   1.000
_cell.angle_alpha   90.00
_cell.angle_beta   90.00
_cell.angle_gamma   90.00
#
_symmetry.space_group_name_H-M   'P 1'
#
loop_
_entity.id
_entity.type
_entity.pdbx_description
1 polymer ?
#
loop_
_entity_poly.entity_id
_entity_poly.type
_entity_poly.pdbx_seq_one_letter_code
_entity_poly.pdbx_strand_id
1 'polypeptide(L)'
;MRKKRKYQQPQSIRKSKQCVSDTLLQKRCRKRTAHTPKCWIHLAKQDNLRIKPSQITNAGKGLFSWKKPIPSGRVISKYTGRRRTREQIDRKYGDKVAKYTICNKKGLCIDANHTTDAAARFANDSRNTRFPYNGRMGGNQMFRLKSSQHIPAHLEIFVDYGREYWL
;
A
#
# COMPACT_ATOMS: atom_id res chain seq x y z
N MET A 1 13.02 3.70 -28.97
CA MET A 1 12.08 2.67 -28.44
C MET A 1 11.37 3.19 -27.18
N ARG A 2 10.04 3.44 -27.23
CA ARG A 2 9.27 3.87 -26.04
C ARG A 2 9.15 2.69 -25.07
N LYS A 3 9.86 2.73 -23.94
CA LYS A 3 9.70 1.75 -22.84
C LYS A 3 8.22 1.67 -22.45
N LYS A 4 7.56 0.53 -22.69
CA LYS A 4 6.19 0.29 -22.25
C LYS A 4 6.11 0.58 -20.75
N ARG A 5 5.21 1.48 -20.34
CA ARG A 5 5.06 1.91 -18.94
C ARG A 5 4.78 0.68 -18.07
N LYS A 6 5.64 0.39 -17.07
CA LYS A 6 5.56 -0.78 -16.14
C LYS A 6 4.23 -0.89 -15.36
N TYR A 7 3.33 0.10 -15.46
CA TYR A 7 2.01 0.14 -14.84
C TYR A 7 0.95 -0.77 -15.51
N GLN A 8 1.23 -1.43 -16.63
CA GLN A 8 0.24 -2.18 -17.44
C GLN A 8 -0.29 -3.51 -16.85
N GLN A 9 -0.06 -3.82 -15.57
CA GLN A 9 -0.58 -5.04 -14.95
C GLN A 9 -1.60 -4.69 -13.86
N PRO A 10 -2.79 -5.33 -13.84
CA PRO A 10 -3.80 -5.05 -12.82
C PRO A 10 -3.23 -5.32 -11.43
N GLN A 11 -3.49 -4.43 -10.49
CA GLN A 11 -3.05 -4.60 -9.11
C GLN A 11 -3.57 -5.92 -8.54
N SER A 12 -2.75 -6.63 -7.77
CA SER A 12 -3.17 -7.91 -7.18
C SER A 12 -4.31 -7.69 -6.19
N ILE A 13 -5.52 -8.09 -6.57
CA ILE A 13 -6.72 -8.11 -5.73
C ILE A 13 -7.03 -9.57 -5.36
N ARG A 14 -7.45 -9.83 -4.11
CA ARG A 14 -7.76 -11.19 -3.64
C ARG A 14 -9.25 -11.49 -3.70
N LYS A 15 -9.62 -12.76 -3.52
CA LYS A 15 -11.02 -13.16 -3.31
C LYS A 15 -11.62 -12.35 -2.16
N SER A 16 -12.78 -11.76 -2.41
CA SER A 16 -13.47 -10.91 -1.45
C SER A 16 -13.78 -11.70 -0.17
N LYS A 17 -13.41 -11.16 1.00
CA LYS A 17 -13.68 -11.72 2.33
C LYS A 17 -14.61 -10.78 3.12
N GLN A 18 -15.29 -11.32 4.13
CA GLN A 18 -16.10 -10.49 5.03
C GLN A 18 -15.21 -9.52 5.81
N CYS A 19 -15.71 -8.30 6.01
CA CYS A 19 -15.06 -7.26 6.79
C CYS A 19 -14.82 -7.72 8.23
N VAL A 20 -13.61 -7.48 8.75
CA VAL A 20 -13.23 -7.88 10.12
C VAL A 20 -13.69 -6.91 11.22
N SER A 21 -14.22 -5.74 10.84
CA SER A 21 -14.74 -4.77 11.82
C SER A 21 -16.17 -5.09 12.21
N ASP A 22 -16.55 -4.70 13.43
CA ASP A 22 -17.92 -4.76 13.93
C ASP A 22 -18.66 -3.45 13.66
N THR A 23 -19.98 -3.56 13.59
CA THR A 23 -20.90 -2.41 13.49
C THR A 23 -21.04 -1.71 14.84
N LEU A 24 -21.74 -0.57 14.87
CA LEU A 24 -22.04 0.13 16.14
C LEU A 24 -22.82 -0.74 17.13
N LEU A 25 -23.60 -1.71 16.62
CA LEU A 25 -24.32 -2.70 17.43
C LEU A 25 -23.45 -3.90 17.84
N GLN A 26 -22.12 -3.79 17.75
CA GLN A 26 -21.13 -4.83 18.06
C GLN A 26 -21.29 -6.15 17.28
N LYS A 27 -22.13 -6.17 16.24
CA LYS A 27 -22.27 -7.31 15.31
C LYS A 27 -21.23 -7.24 14.20
N ARG A 28 -20.68 -8.38 13.79
CA ARG A 28 -19.73 -8.48 12.68
C ARG A 28 -20.30 -7.88 11.39
N CYS A 29 -19.55 -6.97 10.77
CA CYS A 29 -19.96 -6.33 9.52
C CYS A 29 -20.15 -7.36 8.40
N ARG A 30 -21.30 -7.29 7.71
CA ARG A 30 -21.63 -8.21 6.60
C ARG A 30 -21.03 -7.81 5.25
N LYS A 31 -20.48 -6.60 5.13
CA LYS A 31 -19.87 -6.15 3.86
C LYS A 31 -18.62 -6.96 3.55
N ARG A 32 -18.41 -7.24 2.27
CA ARG A 32 -17.20 -7.93 1.78
C ARG A 32 -16.19 -6.94 1.20
N THR A 33 -14.93 -7.33 1.18
CA THR A 33 -13.79 -6.53 0.73
C THR A 33 -12.68 -7.40 0.18
N ALA A 34 -11.97 -6.88 -0.82
CA ALA A 34 -10.90 -7.56 -1.52
C ALA A 34 -9.57 -6.81 -1.46
N HIS A 35 -9.50 -5.72 -0.68
CA HIS A 35 -8.35 -4.81 -0.64
C HIS A 35 -7.65 -4.80 0.71
N THR A 36 -8.43 -4.79 1.79
CA THR A 36 -7.98 -4.72 3.18
C THR A 36 -8.84 -5.66 4.03
N PRO A 37 -8.49 -5.95 5.30
CA PRO A 37 -9.37 -6.73 6.17
C PRO A 37 -10.68 -6.01 6.46
N LYS A 38 -10.67 -4.67 6.38
CA LYS A 38 -11.86 -3.81 6.57
C LYS A 38 -12.53 -3.47 5.24
N CYS A 39 -13.85 -3.32 5.23
CA CYS A 39 -14.56 -2.74 4.10
C CYS A 39 -14.25 -1.24 3.96
N TRP A 40 -14.64 -0.64 2.82
CA TRP A 40 -14.30 0.77 2.56
C TRP A 40 -14.84 1.74 3.62
N ILE A 41 -16.02 1.45 4.21
CA ILE A 41 -16.61 2.28 5.27
C ILE A 41 -15.76 2.22 6.52
N HIS A 42 -15.39 1.01 6.96
CA HIS A 42 -14.60 0.84 8.18
C HIS A 42 -13.15 1.29 8.01
N LEU A 43 -12.53 1.08 6.85
CA LEU A 43 -11.23 1.65 6.53
C LEU A 43 -11.27 3.18 6.62
N ALA A 44 -12.30 3.81 6.05
CA ALA A 44 -12.46 5.26 6.07
C ALA A 44 -12.75 5.82 7.46
N LYS A 45 -13.58 5.14 8.26
CA LYS A 45 -13.99 5.63 9.58
C LYS A 45 -12.99 5.33 10.69
N GLN A 46 -12.38 4.14 10.67
CA GLN A 46 -11.49 3.69 11.75
C GLN A 46 -10.04 4.05 11.49
N ASP A 47 -9.60 3.96 10.22
CA ASP A 47 -8.19 4.17 9.87
C ASP A 47 -7.95 5.53 9.17
N ASN A 48 -9.03 6.28 8.90
CA ASN A 48 -8.99 7.54 8.14
C ASN A 48 -8.37 7.37 6.73
N LEU A 49 -8.64 6.24 6.09
CA LEU A 49 -8.06 5.89 4.79
C LEU A 49 -9.11 5.48 3.76
N ARG A 50 -8.83 5.74 2.48
CA ARG A 50 -9.68 5.29 1.37
C ARG A 50 -8.83 4.71 0.26
N ILE A 51 -9.30 3.60 -0.31
CA ILE A 51 -8.72 3.02 -1.53
C ILE A 51 -9.71 3.29 -2.66
N LYS A 52 -9.26 4.03 -3.68
CA LYS A 52 -10.04 4.44 -4.86
C LYS A 52 -9.10 4.57 -6.07
N PRO A 53 -9.60 4.77 -7.31
CA PRO A 53 -8.72 5.00 -8.47
C PRO A 53 -7.65 6.07 -8.19
N SER A 54 -6.42 5.79 -8.57
CA SER A 54 -5.27 6.69 -8.42
C SER A 54 -5.41 7.89 -9.35
N GLN A 55 -4.82 9.01 -8.96
CA GLN A 55 -4.65 10.19 -9.81
C GLN A 55 -3.55 9.98 -10.87
N ILE A 56 -2.71 8.96 -10.72
CA ILE A 56 -1.71 8.59 -11.73
C ILE A 56 -2.40 7.75 -12.81
N THR A 57 -2.39 8.25 -14.05
CA THR A 57 -2.95 7.56 -15.20
C THR A 57 -2.40 6.14 -15.32
N ASN A 58 -3.30 5.16 -15.43
CA ASN A 58 -2.99 3.73 -15.54
C ASN A 58 -2.33 3.08 -14.32
N ALA A 59 -2.27 3.73 -13.15
CA ALA A 59 -1.68 3.12 -11.94
C ALA A 59 -2.65 2.20 -11.16
N GLY A 60 -3.92 2.12 -11.56
CA GLY A 60 -4.95 1.36 -10.85
C GLY A 60 -5.50 2.15 -9.66
N LYS A 61 -5.53 1.56 -8.47
CA LYS A 61 -5.98 2.21 -7.22
C LYS A 61 -4.83 2.88 -6.49
N GLY A 62 -5.15 3.95 -5.77
CA GLY A 62 -4.27 4.62 -4.82
C GLY A 62 -4.80 4.52 -3.39
N LEU A 63 -3.92 4.82 -2.44
CA LEU A 63 -4.27 5.02 -1.04
C LEU A 63 -4.43 6.51 -0.77
N PHE A 64 -5.53 6.91 -0.15
CA PHE A 64 -5.86 8.30 0.13
C PHE A 64 -6.09 8.50 1.62
N SER A 65 -5.74 9.68 2.13
CA SER A 65 -6.32 10.16 3.37
C SER A 65 -7.84 10.32 3.22
N TRP A 66 -8.57 10.24 4.33
CA TRP A 66 -10.02 10.44 4.34
C TRP A 66 -10.38 11.83 4.86
N LYS A 67 -11.18 11.93 5.92
CA LYS A 67 -11.74 13.20 6.41
C LYS A 67 -10.79 14.01 7.28
N LYS A 68 -9.84 13.35 7.94
CA LYS A 68 -8.87 14.02 8.81
C LYS A 68 -7.55 14.22 8.05
N PRO A 69 -6.86 15.36 8.21
CA PRO A 69 -5.48 15.47 7.77
C PRO A 69 -4.58 14.49 8.53
N ILE A 70 -3.45 14.13 7.94
CA ILE A 70 -2.43 13.29 8.55
C ILE A 70 -1.22 14.19 8.86
N PRO A 71 -0.87 14.41 10.14
CA PRO A 71 0.32 15.17 10.52
C PRO A 71 1.61 14.53 10.00
N SER A 72 2.66 15.33 9.83
CA SER A 72 3.98 14.82 9.43
C SER A 72 4.53 13.78 10.44
N GLY A 73 5.23 12.76 9.94
CA GLY A 73 5.86 11.71 10.75
C GLY A 73 4.89 10.65 11.30
N ARG A 74 3.59 10.79 11.10
CA ARG A 74 2.58 9.86 11.64
C ARG A 74 2.60 8.53 10.87
N VAL A 75 2.45 7.43 11.62
CA VAL A 75 2.22 6.12 11.03
C VAL A 75 0.81 6.08 10.43
N ILE A 76 0.76 5.84 9.12
CA ILE A 76 -0.48 5.77 8.33
C ILE A 76 -1.02 4.34 8.33
N SER A 77 -0.18 3.37 8.00
CA SER A 77 -0.57 1.96 7.93
C SER A 77 0.66 1.06 8.08
N LYS A 78 0.47 -0.13 8.63
CA LYS A 78 1.53 -1.16 8.63
C LYS A 78 1.72 -1.66 7.19
N TYR A 79 2.90 -2.16 6.88
CA TYR A 79 3.12 -2.90 5.64
C TYR A 79 3.40 -4.35 5.99
N THR A 80 2.39 -5.18 5.77
CA THR A 80 2.38 -6.57 6.21
C THR A 80 2.11 -7.51 5.04
N GLY A 81 2.61 -8.73 5.19
CA GLY A 81 2.58 -9.76 4.18
C GLY A 81 3.36 -10.95 4.68
N ARG A 82 3.77 -11.82 3.76
CA ARG A 82 4.62 -12.96 4.12
C ARG A 82 6.03 -12.46 4.43
N ARG A 83 6.52 -12.76 5.64
CA ARG A 83 7.93 -12.55 5.99
C ARG A 83 8.80 -13.48 5.15
N ARG A 84 9.85 -12.93 4.57
CA ARG A 84 10.79 -13.61 3.69
C ARG A 84 12.22 -13.13 3.96
N THR A 85 13.21 -13.91 3.57
CA THR A 85 14.59 -13.43 3.40
C THR A 85 14.79 -12.91 1.98
N ARG A 86 15.93 -12.24 1.71
CA ARG A 86 16.23 -11.74 0.36
C ARG A 86 16.41 -12.89 -0.63
N GLU A 87 17.09 -13.96 -0.22
CA GLU A 87 17.28 -15.17 -1.04
C GLU A 87 15.93 -15.82 -1.41
N GLN A 88 14.96 -15.80 -0.50
CA GLN A 88 13.61 -16.31 -0.78
C GLN A 88 12.82 -15.44 -1.76
N ILE A 89 13.05 -14.13 -1.77
CA ILE A 89 12.49 -13.20 -2.76
C ILE A 89 13.14 -13.44 -4.11
N ASP A 90 14.47 -13.51 -4.14
CA ASP A 90 15.26 -13.70 -5.36
C ASP A 90 14.91 -15.05 -6.01
N ARG A 91 14.82 -16.13 -5.23
CA ARG A 91 14.36 -17.44 -5.73
C ARG A 91 12.92 -17.40 -6.27
N LYS A 92 12.04 -16.59 -5.68
CA LYS A 92 10.62 -16.52 -6.09
C LYS A 92 10.44 -15.71 -7.37
N TYR A 93 11.14 -14.59 -7.50
CA TYR A 93 10.92 -13.63 -8.56
C TYR A 93 11.98 -13.70 -9.66
N GLY A 94 13.17 -14.23 -9.38
CA GLY A 94 14.32 -14.24 -10.30
C GLY A 94 14.62 -12.81 -10.76
N ASP A 95 14.77 -12.63 -12.07
CA ASP A 95 15.01 -11.32 -12.70
C ASP A 95 13.74 -10.45 -12.78
N LYS A 96 12.58 -10.95 -12.35
CA LYS A 96 11.34 -10.17 -12.36
C LYS A 96 11.32 -9.22 -11.17
N VAL A 97 10.81 -8.00 -11.39
CA VAL A 97 10.56 -7.05 -10.30
C VAL A 97 9.61 -7.67 -9.28
N ALA A 98 10.07 -7.80 -8.02
CA ALA A 98 9.30 -8.28 -6.89
C ALA A 98 8.25 -7.25 -6.44
N LYS A 99 7.19 -7.08 -7.25
CA LYS A 99 6.11 -6.13 -6.98
C LYS A 99 5.50 -6.40 -5.59
N TYR A 100 5.30 -5.33 -4.80
CA TYR A 100 4.82 -5.38 -3.41
C TYR A 100 5.80 -5.98 -2.39
N THR A 101 7.08 -6.10 -2.72
CA THR A 101 8.11 -6.49 -1.76
C THR A 101 8.85 -5.28 -1.21
N ILE A 102 9.10 -5.28 0.09
CA ILE A 102 10.01 -4.34 0.75
C ILE A 102 11.02 -5.12 1.58
N CYS A 103 12.29 -4.74 1.53
CA CYS A 103 13.38 -5.35 2.30
C CYS A 103 14.14 -4.29 3.09
N ASN A 104 14.73 -4.68 4.21
CA ASN A 104 15.66 -3.83 4.96
C ASN A 104 17.11 -4.27 4.70
N LYS A 105 18.07 -3.50 5.21
CA LYS A 105 19.50 -3.80 5.07
C LYS A 105 19.94 -5.10 5.76
N LYS A 106 19.13 -5.63 6.70
CA LYS A 106 19.41 -6.89 7.42
C LYS A 106 18.85 -8.12 6.69
N GLY A 107 18.35 -7.97 5.46
CA GLY A 107 17.80 -9.07 4.67
C GLY A 107 16.37 -9.50 5.03
N LEU A 108 15.70 -8.84 5.99
CA LEU A 108 14.29 -9.09 6.26
C LEU A 108 13.44 -8.43 5.19
N CYS A 109 12.61 -9.24 4.53
CA CYS A 109 11.68 -8.81 3.50
C CYS A 109 10.22 -9.10 3.88
N ILE A 110 9.30 -8.29 3.37
CA ILE A 110 7.85 -8.52 3.41
C ILE A 110 7.35 -8.59 1.97
N ASP A 111 6.83 -9.74 1.57
CA ASP A 111 6.13 -9.95 0.31
C ASP A 111 4.61 -9.77 0.53
N ALA A 112 4.10 -8.61 0.14
CA ALA A 112 2.68 -8.28 0.24
C ALA A 112 1.90 -8.63 -1.04
N ASN A 113 2.51 -9.29 -2.03
CA ASN A 113 1.83 -9.58 -3.30
C ASN A 113 0.57 -10.44 -3.06
N HIS A 114 0.63 -11.39 -2.12
CA HIS A 114 -0.47 -12.33 -1.85
C HIS A 114 -1.39 -12.01 -0.68
N THR A 115 -1.38 -10.79 -0.16
CA THR A 115 -2.14 -10.45 1.05
C THR A 115 -3.02 -9.22 0.90
N THR A 116 -4.17 -9.20 1.57
CA THR A 116 -5.01 -7.99 1.71
C THR A 116 -4.95 -7.51 3.15
N ASP A 117 -3.78 -7.63 3.78
CA ASP A 117 -3.66 -7.51 5.23
C ASP A 117 -3.53 -6.05 5.68
N ALA A 118 -3.06 -5.17 4.79
CA ALA A 118 -2.89 -3.77 5.11
C ALA A 118 -3.08 -2.85 3.88
N ALA A 119 -3.48 -1.61 4.17
CA ALA A 119 -3.78 -0.61 3.16
C ALA A 119 -2.52 -0.03 2.50
N ALA A 120 -1.37 -0.07 3.18
CA ALA A 120 -0.11 0.52 2.71
C ALA A 120 0.33 0.04 1.31
N ARG A 121 -0.06 -1.18 0.91
CA ARG A 121 0.27 -1.73 -0.42
C ARG A 121 -0.34 -0.99 -1.61
N PHE A 122 -1.30 -0.10 -1.36
CA PHE A 122 -1.95 0.73 -2.39
C PHE A 122 -1.33 2.13 -2.52
N ALA A 123 -0.33 2.48 -1.70
CA ALA A 123 0.42 3.72 -1.91
C ALA A 123 1.30 3.58 -3.17
N ASN A 124 1.09 4.46 -4.14
CA ASN A 124 1.80 4.41 -5.41
C ASN A 124 3.08 5.23 -5.36
N ASP A 125 3.99 4.87 -6.25
CA ASP A 125 5.12 5.73 -6.59
C ASP A 125 4.71 6.73 -7.67
N SER A 126 4.98 8.02 -7.37
CA SER A 126 4.67 9.19 -8.20
C SER A 126 5.86 9.72 -9.01
N ARG A 127 6.94 8.94 -9.16
CA ARG A 127 8.09 9.25 -10.00
C ARG A 127 7.65 9.60 -11.41
N ASN A 128 8.28 10.65 -11.97
CA ASN A 128 7.96 11.19 -13.29
C ASN A 128 6.49 11.65 -13.43
N THR A 129 5.87 12.07 -12.33
CA THR A 129 4.57 12.73 -12.32
C THR A 129 4.69 14.09 -11.61
N ARG A 130 3.63 14.89 -11.67
CA ARG A 130 3.57 16.17 -10.95
C ARG A 130 3.32 16.03 -9.44
N PHE A 131 3.02 14.84 -8.94
CA PHE A 131 2.62 14.65 -7.56
C PHE A 131 3.84 14.45 -6.65
N PRO A 132 4.03 15.28 -5.61
CA PRO A 132 5.14 15.14 -4.69
C PRO A 132 4.97 13.91 -3.80
N TYR A 133 6.07 13.28 -3.42
CA TYR A 133 6.05 12.26 -2.37
C TYR A 133 5.61 12.88 -1.04
N ASN A 134 4.61 12.30 -0.41
CA ASN A 134 4.09 12.75 0.89
C ASN A 134 4.03 11.64 1.95
N GLY A 135 4.45 10.43 1.57
CA GLY A 135 4.72 9.31 2.45
C GLY A 135 6.11 8.73 2.25
N ARG A 136 6.54 7.93 3.23
CA ARG A 136 7.76 7.11 3.16
C ARG A 136 7.51 5.72 3.73
N MET A 137 8.12 4.74 3.08
CA MET A 137 8.10 3.34 3.47
C MET A 137 9.37 2.99 4.23
N GLY A 138 9.26 2.29 5.37
CA GLY A 138 10.45 1.83 6.08
C GLY A 138 10.18 1.21 7.44
N GLY A 139 11.23 0.65 8.03
CA GLY A 139 11.24 0.04 9.35
C GLY A 139 12.28 -1.09 9.45
N ASN A 140 12.70 -1.39 10.68
CA ASN A 140 13.67 -2.46 10.92
C ASN A 140 12.96 -3.81 11.06
N GLN A 141 12.22 -4.03 12.15
CA GLN A 141 11.48 -5.29 12.36
C GLN A 141 10.05 -5.24 11.82
N MET A 142 9.52 -4.03 11.63
CA MET A 142 8.13 -3.79 11.23
C MET A 142 8.09 -2.63 10.25
N PHE A 143 7.84 -2.93 8.98
CA PHE A 143 7.67 -1.94 7.94
C PHE A 143 6.34 -1.20 8.11
N ARG A 144 6.40 0.11 7.90
CA ARG A 144 5.27 1.03 8.02
C ARG A 144 5.32 2.06 6.91
N LEU A 145 4.14 2.45 6.47
CA LEU A 145 3.93 3.69 5.76
C LEU A 145 3.80 4.81 6.78
N LYS A 146 4.66 5.83 6.69
CA LYS A 146 4.58 7.05 7.48
C LYS A 146 4.40 8.25 6.57
N SER A 147 3.70 9.29 7.02
CA SER A 147 3.71 10.58 6.34
C SER A 147 5.12 11.19 6.42
N SER A 148 5.61 11.72 5.30
CA SER A 148 6.87 12.48 5.26
C SER A 148 6.66 13.98 5.47
N GLN A 149 5.43 14.44 5.28
CA GLN A 149 4.97 15.81 5.44
C GLN A 149 3.50 15.83 5.89
N HIS A 150 2.95 17.01 6.17
CA HIS A 150 1.51 17.13 6.40
C HIS A 150 0.74 16.68 5.14
N ILE A 151 -0.26 15.82 5.31
CA ILE A 151 -1.13 15.36 4.22
C ILE A 151 -2.55 15.88 4.49
N PRO A 152 -3.06 16.81 3.67
CA PRO A 152 -4.44 17.25 3.75
C PRO A 152 -5.45 16.10 3.66
N ALA A 153 -6.69 16.36 4.09
CA ALA A 153 -7.79 15.44 3.87
C ALA A 153 -7.98 15.15 2.37
N HIS A 154 -8.44 13.94 2.05
CA HIS A 154 -8.75 13.47 0.71
C HIS A 154 -7.61 13.41 -0.32
N LEU A 155 -6.36 13.66 0.08
CA LEU A 155 -5.19 13.60 -0.80
C LEU A 155 -4.65 12.16 -0.95
N GLU A 156 -4.12 11.85 -2.13
CA GLU A 156 -3.44 10.58 -2.37
C GLU A 156 -2.07 10.54 -1.68
N ILE A 157 -1.71 9.37 -1.18
CA ILE A 157 -0.45 9.12 -0.50
C ILE A 157 0.51 8.48 -1.50
N PHE A 158 1.59 9.18 -1.81
CA PHE A 158 2.64 8.75 -2.71
C PHE A 158 3.95 8.51 -1.95
N VAL A 159 4.67 7.48 -2.36
CA VAL A 159 5.94 7.06 -1.74
C VAL A 159 7.00 6.84 -2.81
N ASP A 160 8.27 6.99 -2.46
CA ASP A 160 9.36 6.56 -3.35
C ASP A 160 9.56 5.05 -3.21
N TYR A 161 9.45 4.28 -4.30
CA TYR A 161 9.78 2.85 -4.31
C TYR A 161 11.28 2.58 -4.38
N GLY A 162 12.09 3.61 -4.66
CA GLY A 162 13.53 3.51 -4.82
C GLY A 162 13.93 3.05 -6.22
N ARG A 163 15.18 3.34 -6.57
CA ARG A 163 15.74 3.08 -7.91
C ARG A 163 15.67 1.59 -8.30
N GLU A 164 15.99 0.69 -7.38
CA GLU A 164 16.02 -0.77 -7.61
C GLU A 164 14.69 -1.31 -8.17
N TYR A 165 13.55 -0.75 -7.75
CA TYR A 165 12.24 -1.16 -8.25
C TYR A 165 12.06 -0.84 -9.76
N TRP A 166 12.69 0.24 -10.21
CA TRP A 166 12.49 0.82 -11.54
C TRP A 166 13.52 0.40 -12.57
N LEU A 167 14.69 -0.09 -12.14
CA LEU A 167 15.64 -0.79 -13.00
C LEU A 167 14.94 -2.04 -13.59
#